data_AF-A0A9P9MT08-F1
#
_entry.id   AF-A0A9P9MT08-F1
#
_cell.length_a   1.000
_cell.length_b   1.000
_cell.length_c   1.000
_cell.angle_alpha   90.00
_cell.angle_beta   90.00
_cell.angle_gamma   90.00
#
_symmetry.space_group_name_H-M   'P 1'
#
loop_
_entity.id
_entity.type
_entity.pdbx_description
1 polymer ?
#
loop_
_entity_poly.entity_id
_entity_poly.type
_entity_poly.pdbx_seq_one_letter_code
_entity_poly.pdbx_strand_id
1 'polypeptide(L)'
;MALVSRIWQNKGPGYPNLDLESALLFNGIFALAARFSESDDFWTSSPKLRGELFTNKSRALCDLGSRDQGDDHLTITYLQGCILLAYYQLTSRPPFQAWALVGLCCRLGYALCIHQVDRSTSPLPREGQLSAEEWCQKEEQRRAWWIIFQMDNFASTIGGRPFNIDMSRVDVWLPVSDEAWFSLRPMQSAPISSKGPAFAWSSLLSSETHDAYAWYLVCNYLLRSAQEEYEKRG
;
A
#
# COMPACT_ATOMS: atom_id res chain seq x y z
N MET A 1 19.00 -24.98 -8.61
CA MET A 1 19.45 -23.92 -9.55
C MET A 1 18.97 -24.10 -11.01
N ALA A 2 18.57 -25.28 -11.50
CA ALA A 2 18.16 -25.46 -12.90
C ALA A 2 16.68 -25.17 -13.24
N LEU A 3 15.81 -25.00 -12.24
CA LEU A 3 14.36 -24.79 -12.44
C LEU A 3 13.95 -23.31 -12.61
N VAL A 4 14.73 -22.38 -12.08
CA VAL A 4 14.47 -20.92 -12.20
C VAL A 4 14.80 -20.42 -13.62
N SER A 5 15.77 -21.04 -14.29
CA SER A 5 16.17 -20.73 -15.66
C SER A 5 15.07 -20.99 -16.71
N ARG A 6 14.16 -21.93 -16.45
CA ARG A 6 13.12 -22.32 -17.44
C ARG A 6 11.92 -21.38 -17.46
N ILE A 7 11.66 -20.63 -16.39
CA ILE A 7 10.53 -19.69 -16.33
C ILE A 7 10.78 -18.47 -17.23
N TRP A 8 12.04 -18.15 -17.51
CA TRP A 8 12.46 -17.04 -18.37
C TRP A 8 12.71 -17.43 -19.83
N GLN A 9 12.54 -18.70 -20.21
CA GLN A 9 12.79 -19.16 -21.60
C GLN A 9 11.58 -19.03 -22.54
N ASN A 10 10.40 -18.64 -22.06
CA ASN A 10 9.27 -18.32 -22.93
C ASN A 10 9.41 -16.88 -23.45
N LYS A 11 10.11 -16.75 -24.59
CA LYS A 11 10.26 -15.52 -25.37
C LYS A 11 8.91 -15.07 -25.98
N GLY A 12 7.98 -14.61 -25.13
CA GLY A 12 7.12 -13.49 -25.52
C GLY A 12 7.95 -12.20 -25.52
N PRO A 13 7.41 -11.05 -25.94
CA PRO A 13 8.11 -9.76 -25.87
C PRO A 13 8.20 -9.33 -24.40
N GLY A 14 9.07 -9.99 -23.64
CA GLY A 14 9.36 -9.73 -22.24
C GLY A 14 10.58 -8.83 -22.16
N TYR A 15 10.39 -7.64 -21.58
CA TYR A 15 11.39 -6.60 -21.36
C TYR A 15 12.71 -7.17 -20.80
N PRO A 16 13.80 -7.22 -21.59
CA PRO A 16 15.01 -7.95 -21.22
C PRO A 16 15.87 -7.30 -20.11
N ASN A 17 15.47 -6.14 -19.55
CA ASN A 17 16.31 -5.34 -18.64
C ASN A 17 15.58 -4.80 -17.39
N LEU A 18 14.43 -5.37 -16.97
CA LEU A 18 13.77 -4.92 -15.73
C LEU A 18 14.35 -5.67 -14.52
N ASP A 19 14.66 -4.94 -13.45
CA ASP A 19 14.94 -5.53 -12.14
C ASP A 19 13.67 -6.21 -11.56
N LEU A 20 13.87 -6.96 -10.46
CA LEU A 20 12.81 -7.77 -9.84
C LEU A 20 11.64 -6.89 -9.41
N GLU A 21 11.94 -5.76 -8.79
CA GLU A 21 11.03 -4.84 -8.14
C GLU A 21 10.16 -4.13 -9.17
N SER A 22 10.78 -3.59 -10.23
CA SER A 22 10.09 -2.96 -11.34
C SER A 22 9.25 -3.97 -12.10
N ALA A 23 9.77 -5.18 -12.34
CA ALA A 23 8.99 -6.24 -12.97
C ALA A 23 7.77 -6.62 -12.13
N LEU A 24 7.91 -6.72 -10.81
CA LEU A 24 6.81 -7.00 -9.88
C LEU A 24 5.76 -5.88 -9.95
N LEU A 25 6.20 -4.62 -9.87
CA LEU A 25 5.37 -3.43 -9.91
C LEU A 25 4.57 -3.36 -11.23
N PHE A 26 5.24 -3.45 -12.38
CA PHE A 26 4.58 -3.36 -13.68
C PHE A 26 3.57 -4.49 -13.90
N ASN A 27 3.88 -5.73 -13.48
CA ASN A 27 2.89 -6.80 -13.57
C ASN A 27 1.68 -6.54 -12.65
N GLY A 28 1.89 -5.93 -11.48
CA GLY A 28 0.78 -5.46 -10.62
C GLY A 28 -0.09 -4.41 -11.30
N ILE A 29 0.54 -3.40 -11.92
CA ILE A 29 -0.15 -2.33 -12.67
C ILE A 29 -0.97 -2.94 -13.82
N PHE A 30 -0.34 -3.77 -14.66
CA PHE A 30 -1.02 -4.39 -15.80
C PHE A 30 -2.16 -5.32 -15.38
N ALA A 31 -2.01 -6.05 -14.26
CA ALA A 31 -3.08 -6.89 -13.74
C ALA A 31 -4.34 -6.08 -13.39
N LEU A 32 -4.17 -4.96 -12.68
CA LEU A 32 -5.29 -4.09 -12.28
C LEU A 32 -5.86 -3.32 -13.47
N ALA A 33 -4.99 -2.79 -14.35
CA ALA A 33 -5.43 -2.11 -15.57
C ALA A 33 -6.26 -3.03 -16.47
N ALA A 34 -5.82 -4.28 -16.68
CA ALA A 34 -6.57 -5.25 -17.46
C ALA A 34 -7.93 -5.57 -16.80
N ARG A 35 -7.95 -5.76 -15.47
CA ARG A 35 -9.16 -6.08 -14.71
C ARG A 35 -10.23 -4.99 -14.79
N PHE A 36 -9.83 -3.74 -14.65
CA PHE A 36 -10.74 -2.59 -14.60
C PHE A 36 -10.88 -1.84 -15.93
N SER A 37 -10.31 -2.38 -17.01
CA SER A 37 -10.48 -1.83 -18.36
C SER A 37 -11.95 -1.93 -18.79
N GLU A 38 -12.51 -0.82 -19.27
CA GLU A 38 -13.88 -0.73 -19.82
C GLU A 38 -13.96 -1.13 -21.30
N SER A 39 -12.83 -1.44 -21.94
CA SER A 39 -12.77 -1.79 -23.36
C SER A 39 -13.17 -3.24 -23.59
N ASP A 40 -14.48 -3.53 -23.55
CA ASP A 40 -15.01 -4.89 -23.66
C ASP A 40 -14.66 -5.60 -24.99
N ASP A 41 -14.48 -4.85 -26.09
CA ASP A 41 -14.09 -5.40 -27.40
C ASP A 41 -12.71 -6.06 -27.42
N PHE A 42 -11.83 -5.66 -26.49
CA PHE A 42 -10.47 -6.17 -26.41
C PHE A 42 -10.38 -7.46 -25.57
N TRP A 43 -11.33 -7.68 -24.66
CA TRP A 43 -11.24 -8.74 -23.67
C TRP A 43 -12.29 -9.83 -23.90
N THR A 44 -11.82 -11.05 -24.16
CA THR A 44 -12.69 -12.23 -24.29
C THR A 44 -13.09 -12.83 -22.94
N SER A 45 -12.41 -12.46 -21.86
CA SER A 45 -12.64 -12.98 -20.51
C SER A 45 -13.40 -11.99 -19.62
N SER A 46 -14.08 -12.52 -18.60
CA SER A 46 -14.77 -11.69 -17.61
C SER A 46 -13.79 -10.74 -16.91
N PRO A 47 -14.23 -9.54 -16.49
CA PRO A 47 -13.36 -8.54 -15.83
C PRO A 47 -12.46 -9.12 -14.74
N LYS A 48 -12.99 -10.09 -13.96
CA LYS A 48 -12.25 -10.70 -12.86
C LYS A 48 -11.01 -11.51 -13.27
N LEU A 49 -10.98 -11.98 -14.52
CA LEU A 49 -9.94 -12.87 -15.04
C LEU A 49 -8.95 -12.16 -15.98
N ARG A 50 -9.26 -10.93 -16.45
CA ARG A 50 -8.44 -10.21 -17.44
C ARG A 50 -6.98 -10.02 -16.99
N GLY A 51 -6.74 -9.87 -15.69
CA GLY A 51 -5.39 -9.68 -15.13
C GLY A 51 -4.62 -10.95 -14.77
N GLU A 52 -5.18 -12.15 -14.93
CA GLU A 52 -4.59 -13.38 -14.35
C GLU A 52 -3.17 -13.66 -14.80
N LEU A 53 -2.86 -13.48 -16.08
CA LEU A 53 -1.52 -13.68 -16.61
C LEU A 53 -0.48 -12.81 -15.87
N PHE A 54 -0.78 -11.54 -15.69
CA PHE A 54 0.09 -10.58 -15.02
C PHE A 54 0.17 -10.87 -13.52
N THR A 55 -0.96 -11.22 -12.90
CA THR A 55 -0.97 -11.59 -11.48
C THR A 55 -0.15 -12.84 -11.19
N ASN A 56 -0.17 -13.85 -12.07
CA ASN A 56 0.63 -15.07 -11.90
C ASN A 56 2.13 -14.76 -11.98
N LYS A 57 2.54 -13.88 -12.89
CA LYS A 57 3.93 -13.39 -12.97
C LYS A 57 4.32 -12.58 -11.74
N SER A 58 3.48 -11.62 -11.34
CA SER A 58 3.68 -10.80 -10.13
C SER A 58 3.82 -11.67 -8.88
N ARG A 59 2.97 -12.68 -8.70
CA ARG A 59 3.08 -13.64 -7.60
C ARG A 59 4.40 -14.41 -7.61
N ALA A 60 4.83 -14.91 -8.77
CA ALA A 60 6.10 -15.61 -8.88
C ALA A 60 7.31 -14.71 -8.53
N LEU A 61 7.26 -13.43 -8.88
CA LEU A 61 8.28 -12.43 -8.55
C LEU A 61 8.27 -12.09 -7.05
N CYS A 62 7.10 -11.94 -6.44
CA CYS A 62 6.94 -11.76 -5.00
C CYS A 62 7.47 -12.96 -4.21
N ASP A 63 7.17 -14.19 -4.67
CA ASP A 63 7.68 -15.41 -4.04
C ASP A 63 9.21 -15.54 -4.21
N LEU A 64 9.77 -15.01 -5.30
CA LEU A 64 11.21 -14.99 -5.54
C LEU A 64 11.92 -14.03 -4.59
N GLY A 65 11.43 -12.79 -4.45
CA GLY A 65 11.97 -11.82 -3.49
C GLY A 65 11.89 -12.36 -2.06
N SER A 66 10.75 -12.94 -1.68
CA SER A 66 10.55 -13.51 -0.33
C SER A 66 11.47 -14.70 0.01
N ARG A 67 12.14 -15.30 -0.98
CA ARG A 67 13.11 -16.39 -0.80
C ARG A 67 14.55 -15.93 -0.87
N ASP A 68 14.78 -14.68 -1.25
CA ASP A 68 16.11 -14.10 -1.24
C ASP A 68 16.62 -14.06 0.19
N GLN A 69 17.88 -14.46 0.38
CA GLN A 69 18.53 -14.39 1.69
C GLN A 69 19.12 -12.99 1.94
N GLY A 70 19.24 -12.18 0.88
CA GLY A 70 19.57 -10.77 0.96
C GLY A 70 18.33 -9.91 1.13
N ASP A 71 18.48 -8.81 1.86
CA ASP A 71 17.44 -7.80 2.05
C ASP A 71 17.50 -6.69 0.97
N ASP A 72 18.36 -6.83 -0.04
CA ASP A 72 18.58 -5.80 -1.09
C ASP A 72 17.29 -5.47 -1.87
N HIS A 73 16.42 -6.46 -2.04
CA HIS A 73 15.14 -6.31 -2.73
C HIS A 73 14.07 -5.57 -1.89
N LEU A 74 14.32 -5.35 -0.59
CA LEU A 74 13.40 -4.63 0.30
C LEU A 74 13.45 -3.14 -0.03
N THR A 75 12.67 -2.76 -1.04
CA THR A 75 12.52 -1.38 -1.51
C THR A 75 11.06 -0.97 -1.48
N ILE A 76 10.80 0.35 -1.54
CA ILE A 76 9.44 0.88 -1.69
C ILE A 76 8.77 0.34 -2.96
N THR A 77 9.52 0.19 -4.06
CA THR A 77 9.04 -0.35 -5.34
C THR A 77 8.57 -1.80 -5.18
N TYR A 78 9.33 -2.64 -4.48
CA TYR A 78 8.94 -4.01 -4.19
C TYR A 78 7.66 -4.07 -3.33
N LEU A 79 7.58 -3.23 -2.30
CA LEU A 79 6.37 -3.09 -1.48
C LEU A 79 5.16 -2.66 -2.31
N GLN A 80 5.30 -1.65 -3.17
CA GLN A 80 4.22 -1.19 -4.05
C GLN A 80 3.74 -2.30 -4.99
N GLY A 81 4.66 -3.08 -5.57
CA GLY A 81 4.31 -4.25 -6.36
C GLY A 81 3.52 -5.31 -5.56
N CYS A 82 3.93 -5.57 -4.31
CA CYS A 82 3.18 -6.43 -3.38
C CYS A 82 1.79 -5.88 -3.04
N ILE A 83 1.66 -4.56 -2.84
CA ILE A 83 0.39 -3.88 -2.58
C ILE A 83 -0.58 -4.08 -3.74
N LEU A 84 -0.14 -3.85 -4.98
CA LEU A 84 -0.99 -4.03 -6.17
C LEU A 84 -1.41 -5.49 -6.33
N LEU A 85 -0.50 -6.43 -6.08
CA LEU A 85 -0.81 -7.86 -6.07
C LEU A 85 -1.86 -8.21 -5.02
N ALA A 86 -1.70 -7.73 -3.78
CA ALA A 86 -2.65 -7.95 -2.69
C ALA A 86 -4.03 -7.36 -3.02
N TYR A 87 -4.08 -6.14 -3.53
CA TYR A 87 -5.30 -5.47 -3.95
C TYR A 87 -6.04 -6.23 -5.07
N TYR A 88 -5.31 -6.74 -6.06
CA TYR A 88 -5.88 -7.62 -7.07
C TYR A 88 -6.52 -8.86 -6.43
N GLN A 89 -5.86 -9.49 -5.45
CA GLN A 89 -6.44 -10.66 -4.78
C GLN A 89 -7.71 -10.33 -4.00
N LEU A 90 -7.72 -9.22 -3.25
CA LEU A 90 -8.88 -8.78 -2.47
C LEU A 90 -10.13 -8.63 -3.33
N THR A 91 -9.96 -8.25 -4.60
CA THR A 91 -11.07 -8.06 -5.54
C THR A 91 -11.39 -9.31 -6.40
N SER A 92 -10.55 -10.35 -6.38
CA SER A 92 -10.62 -11.45 -7.35
C SER A 92 -10.68 -12.87 -6.77
N ARG A 93 -10.12 -13.11 -5.58
CA ARG A 93 -9.74 -14.46 -5.09
C ARG A 93 -10.19 -14.71 -3.64
N PRO A 94 -10.05 -15.95 -3.10
CA PRO A 94 -10.52 -16.30 -1.76
C PRO A 94 -9.93 -15.39 -0.66
N PRO A 95 -10.70 -15.10 0.41
CA PRO A 95 -10.35 -14.10 1.40
C PRO A 95 -9.03 -14.38 2.13
N PHE A 96 -8.67 -15.66 2.34
CA PHE A 96 -7.46 -16.01 3.09
C PHE A 96 -6.16 -15.65 2.35
N GLN A 97 -6.05 -15.94 1.05
CA GLN A 97 -4.83 -15.64 0.30
C GLN A 97 -4.58 -14.13 0.19
N ALA A 98 -5.67 -13.38 0.02
CA ALA A 98 -5.62 -11.93 0.00
C ALA A 98 -5.17 -11.39 1.37
N TRP A 99 -5.78 -11.87 2.47
CA TRP A 99 -5.39 -11.49 3.83
C TRP A 99 -3.93 -11.81 4.15
N ALA A 100 -3.42 -12.98 3.74
CA ALA A 100 -2.02 -13.35 3.94
C ALA A 100 -1.04 -12.42 3.21
N LEU A 101 -1.37 -12.00 1.98
CA LEU A 101 -0.57 -11.04 1.22
C LEU A 101 -0.64 -9.62 1.81
N VAL A 102 -1.80 -9.22 2.36
CA VAL A 102 -1.90 -7.97 3.11
C VAL A 102 -0.99 -8.01 4.34
N GLY A 103 -0.98 -9.11 5.09
CA GLY A 103 -0.05 -9.30 6.20
C GLY A 103 1.43 -9.25 5.78
N LEU A 104 1.77 -9.73 4.57
CA LEU A 104 3.12 -9.55 4.00
C LEU A 104 3.41 -8.06 3.76
N CYS A 105 2.48 -7.31 3.15
CA CYS A 105 2.65 -5.88 2.94
C CYS A 105 2.85 -5.12 4.26
N CYS A 106 2.12 -5.47 5.32
CA CYS A 106 2.33 -4.89 6.66
C CYS A 106 3.77 -5.14 7.16
N ARG A 107 4.26 -6.38 7.06
CA ARG A 107 5.64 -6.73 7.48
C ARG A 107 6.70 -6.02 6.66
N LEU A 108 6.51 -5.87 5.35
CA LEU A 108 7.41 -5.11 4.49
C LEU A 108 7.41 -3.62 4.85
N GLY A 109 6.23 -3.03 5.13
CA GLY A 109 6.14 -1.64 5.62
C GLY A 109 6.82 -1.45 6.98
N TYR A 110 6.81 -2.47 7.85
CA TYR A 110 7.58 -2.47 9.08
C TYR A 110 9.08 -2.58 8.83
N ALA A 111 9.53 -3.50 7.97
CA ALA A 111 10.93 -3.70 7.63
C ALA A 111 11.58 -2.46 7.01
N LEU A 112 10.82 -1.72 6.19
CA LEU A 112 11.22 -0.46 5.57
C LEU A 112 11.12 0.75 6.52
N CYS A 113 10.74 0.56 7.79
CA CYS A 113 10.50 1.63 8.76
C CYS A 113 9.45 2.68 8.32
N ILE A 114 8.61 2.37 7.32
CA ILE A 114 7.59 3.29 6.80
C ILE A 114 6.55 3.64 7.86
N HIS A 115 6.21 2.68 8.73
CA HIS A 115 5.32 2.90 9.88
C HIS A 115 5.80 3.99 10.86
N GLN A 116 7.04 4.46 10.72
CA GLN A 116 7.64 5.51 11.56
C GLN A 116 8.16 6.69 10.72
N VAL A 117 7.75 6.81 9.46
CA VAL A 117 8.25 7.82 8.51
C VAL A 117 8.16 9.24 9.06
N ASP A 118 7.19 9.51 9.94
CA ASP A 118 7.01 10.83 10.55
C ASP A 118 7.47 10.93 12.02
N ARG A 119 8.03 9.88 12.64
CA ARG A 119 8.41 9.86 14.07
C ARG A 119 9.31 11.03 14.50
N SER A 120 10.27 11.39 13.66
CA SER A 120 11.24 12.47 13.94
C SER A 120 10.82 13.83 13.37
N THR A 121 9.58 13.95 12.88
CA THR A 121 9.11 15.16 12.17
C THR A 121 8.61 16.19 13.17
N SER A 122 9.14 17.41 13.06
CA SER A 122 8.63 18.54 13.83
C SER A 122 7.26 18.98 13.30
N PRO A 123 6.24 19.17 14.16
CA PRO A 123 4.95 19.76 13.78
C PRO A 123 5.08 21.22 13.30
N LEU A 124 6.16 21.90 13.68
CA LEU A 124 6.49 23.24 13.23
C LEU A 124 7.58 23.10 12.15
N PRO A 125 7.27 23.31 10.86
CA PRO A 125 8.29 23.36 9.84
C PRO A 125 9.20 24.55 10.15
N ARG A 126 10.51 24.33 10.18
CA ARG A 126 11.42 25.42 9.83
C ARG A 126 11.38 25.50 8.31
N GLU A 127 11.11 26.67 7.75
CA GLU A 127 11.18 26.89 6.30
C GLU A 127 12.50 26.29 5.75
N GLY A 128 12.40 25.45 4.72
CA GLY A 128 13.57 24.87 4.04
C GLY A 128 14.13 23.56 4.60
N GLN A 129 13.38 22.80 5.41
CA GLN A 129 13.91 21.55 6.00
C GLN A 129 14.00 20.33 5.07
N LEU A 130 13.22 20.26 3.97
CA LEU A 130 13.23 19.15 3.01
C LEU A 130 13.21 19.70 1.58
N SER A 131 13.95 19.07 0.67
CA SER A 131 13.81 19.32 -0.76
C SER A 131 12.42 18.86 -1.25
N ALA A 132 11.99 19.34 -2.43
CA ALA A 132 10.74 18.89 -3.03
C ALA A 132 10.74 17.38 -3.31
N GLU A 133 11.90 16.84 -3.71
CA GLU A 133 12.13 15.42 -3.94
C GLU A 133 12.04 14.61 -2.64
N GLU A 134 12.71 15.04 -1.58
CA GLU A 134 12.67 14.37 -0.27
C GLU A 134 11.24 14.37 0.30
N TRP A 135 10.54 15.50 0.17
CA TRP A 135 9.13 15.60 0.56
C TRP A 135 8.27 14.62 -0.25
N CYS A 136 8.47 14.54 -1.57
CA CYS A 136 7.71 13.66 -2.46
C CYS A 136 7.92 12.17 -2.11
N GLN A 137 9.17 11.76 -1.85
CA GLN A 137 9.50 10.39 -1.42
C GLN A 137 8.85 10.05 -0.08
N LYS A 138 8.83 11.00 0.86
CA LYS A 138 8.17 10.83 2.14
C LYS A 138 6.67 10.67 2.00
N GLU A 139 6.05 11.49 1.14
CA GLU A 139 4.64 11.41 0.83
C GLU A 139 4.26 10.10 0.13
N GLU A 140 5.11 9.59 -0.75
CA GLU A 140 4.96 8.27 -1.37
C GLU A 140 4.93 7.14 -0.31
N GLN A 141 5.82 7.21 0.68
CA GLN A 141 5.84 6.25 1.80
C GLN A 141 4.56 6.33 2.66
N ARG A 142 4.09 7.55 2.99
CA ARG A 142 2.82 7.73 3.72
C ARG A 142 1.66 7.11 2.94
N ARG A 143 1.57 7.39 1.65
CA ARG A 143 0.50 6.87 0.77
C ARG A 143 0.54 5.35 0.70
N ALA A 144 1.72 4.75 0.54
CA ALA A 144 1.88 3.30 0.58
C ALA A 144 1.38 2.71 1.92
N TRP A 145 1.76 3.32 3.05
CA TRP A 145 1.30 2.89 4.38
C TRP A 145 -0.22 2.94 4.52
N TRP A 146 -0.84 4.06 4.13
CA TRP A 146 -2.30 4.21 4.26
C TRP A 146 -3.09 3.28 3.35
N ILE A 147 -2.54 2.89 2.20
CA ILE A 147 -3.13 1.84 1.35
C ILE A 147 -3.07 0.48 2.07
N ILE A 148 -1.94 0.14 2.69
CA ILE A 148 -1.80 -1.10 3.48
C ILE A 148 -2.80 -1.11 4.63
N PHE A 149 -2.94 0.01 5.35
CA PHE A 149 -3.91 0.18 6.43
C PHE A 149 -5.35 -0.10 5.98
N GLN A 150 -5.77 0.47 4.84
CA GLN A 150 -7.10 0.21 4.31
C GLN A 150 -7.32 -1.26 3.93
N MET A 151 -6.32 -1.89 3.30
CA MET A 151 -6.42 -3.29 2.93
C MET A 151 -6.49 -4.20 4.16
N ASP A 152 -5.71 -3.91 5.21
CA ASP A 152 -5.74 -4.63 6.49
C ASP A 152 -7.12 -4.51 7.15
N ASN A 153 -7.63 -3.27 7.26
CA ASN A 153 -8.95 -3.04 7.83
C ASN A 153 -10.03 -3.80 7.06
N PHE A 154 -10.07 -3.66 5.74
CA PHE A 154 -11.06 -4.33 4.89
C PHE A 154 -10.98 -5.86 5.02
N ALA A 155 -9.79 -6.45 4.88
CA ALA A 155 -9.61 -7.90 4.88
C ALA A 155 -9.88 -8.52 6.25
N SER A 156 -9.44 -7.86 7.33
CA SER A 156 -9.64 -8.35 8.69
C SER A 156 -11.09 -8.18 9.16
N THR A 157 -11.73 -7.04 8.87
CA THR A 157 -13.16 -6.84 9.21
C THR A 157 -14.06 -7.83 8.49
N ILE A 158 -13.91 -8.00 7.17
CA ILE A 158 -14.74 -8.96 6.42
C ILE A 158 -14.45 -10.40 6.85
N GLY A 159 -13.20 -10.70 7.18
CA GLY A 159 -12.79 -12.03 7.61
C GLY A 159 -13.13 -12.37 9.06
N GLY A 160 -13.56 -11.40 9.88
CA GLY A 160 -13.66 -11.55 11.33
C GLY A 160 -12.32 -11.95 11.98
N ARG A 161 -11.22 -11.37 11.48
CA ARG A 161 -9.85 -11.69 11.91
C ARG A 161 -9.24 -10.49 12.64
N PRO A 162 -8.25 -10.71 13.52
CA PRO A 162 -7.45 -9.62 14.06
C PRO A 162 -6.81 -8.78 12.95
N PHE A 163 -6.69 -7.48 13.18
CA PHE A 163 -5.91 -6.59 12.32
C PHE A 163 -4.42 -6.91 12.42
N ASN A 164 -3.69 -6.82 11.30
CA ASN A 164 -2.24 -7.04 11.28
C ASN A 164 -1.47 -5.82 11.81
N ILE A 165 -2.02 -4.62 11.66
CA ILE A 165 -1.36 -3.38 12.06
C ILE A 165 -1.66 -3.07 13.52
N ASP A 166 -0.66 -2.72 14.32
CA ASP A 166 -0.84 -2.11 15.63
C ASP A 166 -0.74 -0.59 15.52
N MET A 167 -1.88 0.11 15.58
CA MET A 167 -1.94 1.57 15.45
C MET A 167 -1.23 2.32 16.58
N SER A 168 -0.96 1.69 17.73
CA SER A 168 -0.21 2.34 18.82
C SER A 168 1.27 2.55 18.49
N ARG A 169 1.78 1.89 17.44
CA ARG A 169 3.17 1.94 16.99
C ARG A 169 3.37 2.69 15.67
N VAL A 170 2.33 3.37 15.19
CA VAL A 170 2.31 4.03 13.88
C VAL A 170 2.52 5.53 14.04
N ASP A 171 3.63 6.02 13.50
CA ASP A 171 3.97 7.43 13.38
C ASP A 171 3.98 7.81 11.90
N VAL A 172 2.80 7.78 11.27
CA VAL A 172 2.59 8.13 9.86
C VAL A 172 1.49 9.18 9.78
N TRP A 173 1.80 10.34 9.21
CA TRP A 173 0.83 11.40 9.05
C TRP A 173 -0.09 11.15 7.84
N LEU A 174 -1.27 11.77 7.84
CA LEU A 174 -2.28 11.64 6.80
C LEU A 174 -1.75 12.19 5.46
N PRO A 175 -2.11 11.57 4.32
CA PRO A 175 -1.65 12.04 3.02
C PRO A 175 -2.18 13.44 2.73
N VAL A 176 -1.40 14.22 1.99
CA VAL A 176 -1.84 15.52 1.45
C VAL A 176 -2.63 15.32 0.16
N SER A 177 -3.12 16.40 -0.45
CA SER A 177 -3.85 16.30 -1.72
C SER A 177 -3.00 15.77 -2.87
N ASP A 178 -3.64 15.03 -3.77
CA ASP A 178 -3.01 14.50 -4.99
C ASP A 178 -2.41 15.62 -5.85
N GLU A 179 -3.08 16.77 -5.92
CA GLU A 179 -2.61 17.94 -6.66
C GLU A 179 -1.25 18.43 -6.14
N ALA A 180 -1.09 18.54 -4.82
CA ALA A 180 0.17 18.96 -4.23
C ALA A 180 1.28 17.94 -4.50
N TRP A 181 0.98 16.65 -4.35
CA TRP A 181 1.94 15.57 -4.58
C TRP A 181 2.41 15.50 -6.03
N PHE A 182 1.48 15.47 -7.00
CA PHE A 182 1.82 15.42 -8.42
C PHE A 182 2.55 16.67 -8.92
N SER A 183 2.29 17.83 -8.30
CA SER A 183 2.96 19.09 -8.66
C SER A 183 4.29 19.29 -7.94
N LEU A 184 4.76 18.31 -7.15
CA LEU A 184 5.96 18.39 -6.31
C LEU A 184 5.96 19.66 -5.43
N ARG A 185 4.78 20.04 -4.92
CA ARG A 185 4.60 21.23 -4.09
C ARG A 185 4.55 20.83 -2.62
N PRO A 186 5.62 21.07 -1.83
CA PRO A 186 5.64 20.71 -0.42
C PRO A 186 4.45 21.31 0.32
N MET A 187 3.69 20.45 0.98
CA MET A 187 2.55 20.82 1.81
C MET A 187 2.68 20.15 3.17
N GLN A 188 2.23 20.86 4.21
CA GLN A 188 2.20 20.32 5.55
C GLN A 188 1.12 19.25 5.66
N SER A 189 1.52 18.07 6.13
CA SER A 189 0.64 16.95 6.46
C SER A 189 0.24 17.00 7.95
N ALA A 190 -0.77 16.25 8.34
CA ALA A 190 -1.30 16.23 9.71
C ALA A 190 -1.37 14.80 10.28
N PRO A 191 -1.02 14.57 11.56
CA PRO A 191 -1.14 13.25 12.19
C PRO A 191 -2.61 12.89 12.48
N ILE A 192 -2.90 11.59 12.64
CA ILE A 192 -4.07 11.19 13.45
C ILE A 192 -3.75 11.54 14.91
N SER A 193 -4.67 12.26 15.57
CA SER A 193 -4.47 12.68 16.96
C SER A 193 -4.28 11.49 17.90
N SER A 194 -3.23 11.57 18.73
CA SER A 194 -2.93 10.59 19.78
C SER A 194 -3.84 10.71 21.02
N LYS A 195 -4.73 11.71 21.07
CA LYS A 195 -5.67 11.91 22.20
C LYS A 195 -6.83 10.90 22.21
N GLY A 196 -6.79 9.89 21.34
CA GLY A 196 -7.77 8.82 21.22
C GLY A 196 -8.83 9.08 20.14
N PRO A 197 -9.72 8.09 19.90
CA PRO A 197 -10.63 8.10 18.76
C PRO A 197 -11.51 9.35 18.66
N ALA A 198 -12.06 9.83 19.79
CA ALA A 198 -12.92 11.02 19.81
C ALA A 198 -12.26 12.29 19.24
N PHE A 199 -10.92 12.35 19.24
CA PHE A 199 -10.14 13.49 18.77
C PHE A 199 -9.35 13.19 17.50
N ALA A 200 -9.49 12.01 16.89
CA ALA A 200 -8.68 11.55 15.75
C ALA A 200 -8.60 12.56 14.60
N TRP A 201 -9.71 13.23 14.33
CA TRP A 201 -9.90 14.24 13.28
C TRP A 201 -9.40 15.64 13.62
N SER A 202 -9.12 15.93 14.90
CA SER A 202 -8.87 17.31 15.37
C SER A 202 -7.68 17.98 14.68
N SER A 203 -6.64 17.21 14.34
CA SER A 203 -5.46 17.70 13.63
C SER A 203 -5.77 18.20 12.21
N LEU A 204 -6.83 17.67 11.56
CA LEU A 204 -7.25 18.11 10.23
C LEU A 204 -7.95 19.49 10.26
N LEU A 205 -8.58 19.87 11.37
CA LEU A 205 -9.22 21.19 11.48
C LEU A 205 -8.22 22.34 11.43
N SER A 206 -7.04 22.14 12.01
CA SER A 206 -5.96 23.12 12.04
C SER A 206 -5.06 23.05 10.81
N SER A 207 -5.21 22.02 9.97
CA SER A 207 -4.39 21.82 8.79
C SER A 207 -4.96 22.56 7.58
N GLU A 208 -4.09 23.08 6.72
CA GLU A 208 -4.49 23.62 5.41
C GLU A 208 -4.99 22.50 4.46
N THR A 209 -4.74 21.23 4.80
CA THR A 209 -5.15 20.07 4.02
C THR A 209 -6.62 19.72 4.29
N HIS A 210 -7.51 20.22 3.45
CA HIS A 210 -8.93 19.82 3.42
C HIS A 210 -9.19 18.62 2.50
N ASP A 211 -8.19 17.75 2.36
CA ASP A 211 -8.25 16.65 1.40
C ASP A 211 -9.27 15.58 1.82
N ALA A 212 -10.13 15.18 0.87
CA ALA A 212 -11.22 14.23 1.14
C ALA A 212 -10.70 12.84 1.51
N TYR A 213 -9.54 12.43 0.99
CA TYR A 213 -8.95 11.14 1.30
C TYR A 213 -8.40 11.10 2.73
N ALA A 214 -7.82 12.20 3.22
CA ALA A 214 -7.42 12.31 4.63
C ALA A 214 -8.63 12.13 5.59
N TRP A 215 -9.76 12.77 5.30
CA TRP A 215 -11.01 12.59 6.06
C TRP A 215 -11.53 11.16 6.00
N TYR A 216 -11.51 10.55 4.81
CA TYR A 216 -11.90 9.15 4.63
C TYR A 216 -11.04 8.19 5.47
N LEU A 217 -9.72 8.43 5.56
CA LEU A 217 -8.83 7.62 6.40
C LEU A 217 -9.13 7.77 7.89
N VAL A 218 -9.46 8.99 8.35
CA VAL A 218 -9.92 9.21 9.72
C VAL A 218 -11.22 8.44 10.00
N CYS A 219 -12.19 8.46 9.08
CA CYS A 219 -13.41 7.66 9.22
C CYS A 219 -13.10 6.15 9.33
N ASN A 220 -12.18 5.64 8.52
CA ASN A 220 -11.77 4.23 8.58
C ASN A 220 -11.07 3.90 9.91
N TYR A 221 -10.25 4.80 10.43
CA TYR A 221 -9.64 4.66 11.75
C TYR A 221 -10.69 4.60 12.86
N LEU A 222 -11.68 5.50 12.84
CA LEU A 222 -12.77 5.50 13.82
C LEU A 222 -13.61 4.21 13.76
N LEU A 223 -13.94 3.75 12.55
CA LEU A 223 -14.68 2.50 12.35
C LEU A 223 -13.91 1.31 12.92
N ARG A 224 -12.60 1.25 12.66
CA ARG A 224 -11.73 0.23 13.24
C ARG A 224 -11.69 0.30 14.76
N SER A 225 -11.52 1.48 15.35
CA SER A 225 -11.54 1.63 16.82
C SER A 225 -12.86 1.18 17.43
N ALA A 226 -13.99 1.46 16.77
CA ALA A 226 -15.30 0.99 17.21
C ALA A 226 -15.43 -0.54 17.14
N GLN A 227 -14.89 -1.16 16.09
CA GLN A 227 -14.85 -2.61 15.94
C GLN A 227 -14.00 -3.28 17.03
N GLU A 228 -12.79 -2.77 17.29
CA GLU A 228 -11.91 -3.30 18.33
C GLU A 228 -12.56 -3.20 19.73
N GLU A 229 -13.32 -2.13 20.00
CA GLU A 229 -14.10 -1.99 21.24
C GLU A 229 -15.32 -2.91 21.30
N TYR A 230 -15.97 -3.18 20.17
CA TYR A 230 -17.07 -4.13 20.09
C TYR A 230 -16.59 -5.56 20.39
N GLU A 231 -15.47 -5.97 19.81
CA GLU A 231 -14.88 -7.30 20.00
C GLU A 231 -14.42 -7.57 21.44
N LYS A 232 -13.99 -6.53 22.19
CA LYS A 232 -13.64 -6.66 23.61
C LYS A 232 -14.84 -6.97 24.53
N ARG A 233 -16.07 -6.72 24.06
CA ARG A 233 -17.30 -6.85 24.85
C ARG A 233 -18.02 -8.19 24.65
N GLY A 234 -17.67 -8.94 23.61
CA GLY A 234 -18.23 -10.27 23.31
C GLY A 234 -17.43 -11.37 23.99
#